data_AF-A0A379TJ64-F1
#
_entry.id   AF-A0A379TJ64-F1
#
_cell.length_a   1.000
_cell.length_b   1.000
_cell.length_c   1.000
_cell.angle_alpha   90.00
_cell.angle_beta   90.00
_cell.angle_gamma   90.00
#
_symmetry.space_group_name_H-M   'P 1'
#
loop_
_entity.id
_entity.type
_entity.pdbx_description
1 polymer ?
#
loop_
_entity_poly.entity_id
_entity_poly.type
_entity_poly.pdbx_seq_one_letter_code
_entity_poly.pdbx_strand_id
1 'polypeptide(L)'
;MSAWIWLIGGGFALGACILAMHFVGMLVMDHAMNMRFDPFLTGFSMPIALDSPLFALWLIRAEKLRLRRLLPGVLVMRPGISAMHYTGMAALQFASLIVWNNAWIALS
;
A
#
# COMPACT_ATOMS: atom_id res chain seq x y z
N MET A 1 -17.41 0.06 25.59
CA MET A 1 -16.87 1.23 24.85
C MET A 1 -15.43 1.03 24.38
N SER A 2 -14.55 0.42 25.17
CA SER A 2 -13.11 0.26 24.85
C SER A 2 -12.79 -0.43 23.51
N ALA A 3 -13.54 -1.47 23.13
CA ALA A 3 -13.23 -2.26 21.92
C ALA A 3 -13.29 -1.48 20.59
N TRP A 4 -14.06 -0.39 20.49
CA TRP A 4 -14.10 0.43 19.28
C TRP A 4 -12.87 1.34 19.15
N ILE A 5 -12.36 1.83 20.28
CA ILE A 5 -11.15 2.67 20.33
C ILE A 5 -9.94 1.86 19.87
N TRP A 6 -9.83 0.61 20.34
CA TRP A 6 -8.77 -0.31 19.91
C TRP A 6 -8.85 -0.68 18.43
N LEU A 7 -10.06 -0.85 17.89
CA LEU A 7 -10.24 -1.13 16.46
C LEU A 7 -9.83 0.04 15.60
N ILE A 8 -10.31 1.24 15.93
CA ILE A 8 -10.00 2.46 15.17
C ILE A 8 -8.51 2.75 15.29
N GLY A 9 -7.97 2.79 16.52
CA GLY A 9 -6.55 3.04 16.75
C GLY A 9 -5.65 2.01 16.06
N GLY A 10 -5.98 0.72 16.18
CA GLY A 10 -5.23 -0.36 15.52
C GLY A 10 -5.30 -0.30 14.00
N GLY A 11 -6.47 -0.01 13.43
CA GLY A 11 -6.64 0.12 11.98
C GLY A 11 -5.90 1.31 11.40
N PHE A 12 -5.98 2.47 12.06
CA PHE A 12 -5.19 3.65 11.69
C PHE A 12 -3.68 3.39 11.79
N ALA A 13 -3.21 2.74 12.86
CA ALA A 13 -1.81 2.39 13.02
C ALA A 13 -1.31 1.45 11.91
N LEU A 14 -2.08 0.40 11.58
CA LEU A 14 -1.75 -0.52 10.49
C LEU A 14 -1.75 0.18 9.13
N GLY A 15 -2.76 1.00 8.83
CA GLY A 15 -2.81 1.74 7.58
C GLY A 15 -1.69 2.76 7.45
N ALA A 16 -1.32 3.45 8.54
CA ALA A 16 -0.17 4.34 8.58
C ALA A 16 1.15 3.57 8.34
N CYS A 17 1.31 2.37 8.92
CA CYS A 17 2.46 1.52 8.64
C CYS A 17 2.54 1.08 7.17
N ILE A 18 1.40 0.77 6.52
CA ILE A 18 1.36 0.42 5.09
C ILE A 18 1.82 1.61 4.23
N LEU A 19 1.31 2.81 4.51
CA LEU A 19 1.75 4.04 3.83
C LEU A 19 3.24 4.31 4.04
N ALA A 20 3.70 4.21 5.29
CA ALA A 20 5.09 4.46 5.64
C ALA A 20 6.01 3.48 4.93
N MET A 21 5.73 2.17 5.03
CA MET A 21 6.54 1.16 4.35
C MET A 21 6.59 1.39 2.83
N HIS A 22 5.48 1.81 2.22
CA HIS A 22 5.45 2.06 0.79
C HIS A 22 6.19 3.35 0.41
N PHE A 23 5.73 4.52 0.86
CA PHE A 23 6.30 5.80 0.42
C PHE A 23 7.63 6.12 1.11
N VAL A 24 7.71 6.00 2.44
CA VAL A 24 8.95 6.27 3.18
C VAL A 24 9.99 5.19 2.87
N GLY A 25 9.57 3.94 2.71
CA GLY A 25 10.46 2.88 2.23
C GLY A 25 11.02 3.17 0.84
N MET A 26 10.18 3.58 -0.11
CA MET A 26 10.63 3.97 -1.46
C MET A 26 11.57 5.17 -1.46
N LEU A 27 11.40 6.13 -0.54
CA LEU A 27 12.31 7.28 -0.42
C LEU A 27 13.73 6.90 0.05
N VAL A 28 13.86 5.81 0.80
CA VAL A 28 15.16 5.31 1.29
C VAL A 28 15.86 4.40 0.28
N MET A 29 15.11 3.78 -0.64
CA MET A 29 15.72 2.97 -1.69
C MET A 29 16.50 3.87 -2.65
N ASP A 30 17.81 3.61 -2.75
CA ASP A 30 18.72 4.35 -3.64
C ASP A 30 18.44 4.01 -5.11
N HIS A 31 17.41 4.66 -5.65
CA HIS A 31 17.09 4.61 -7.06
C HIS A 31 17.77 5.79 -7.74
N ALA A 32 18.65 5.49 -8.69
CA ALA A 32 19.41 6.47 -9.49
C ALA A 32 18.53 7.40 -10.38
N MET A 33 17.21 7.43 -10.17
CA MET A 33 16.25 8.21 -10.92
C MET A 33 15.48 9.12 -9.97
N ASN A 34 15.36 10.41 -10.33
CA ASN A 34 14.53 11.38 -9.60
C ASN A 34 13.07 10.91 -9.58
N MET A 35 12.67 10.19 -8.53
CA MET A 35 11.30 9.76 -8.30
C MET A 35 10.47 10.95 -7.83
N ARG A 36 9.51 11.37 -8.66
CA ARG A 36 8.49 12.35 -8.28
C ARG A 36 7.18 11.61 -8.04
N PHE A 37 6.50 11.92 -6.94
CA PHE A 37 5.18 11.35 -6.64
C PHE A 37 4.09 12.31 -7.08
N ASP A 38 3.09 11.79 -7.78
CA ASP A 38 1.87 12.55 -8.05
C ASP A 38 1.03 12.69 -6.76
N PRO A 39 0.76 13.93 -6.29
CA PRO A 39 0.02 14.15 -5.06
C PRO A 39 -1.43 13.66 -5.12
N PHE A 40 -2.07 13.60 -6.29
CA PHE A 40 -3.43 13.10 -6.45
C PHE A 40 -3.49 11.58 -6.26
N LEU A 41 -2.64 10.82 -6.95
CA LEU A 41 -2.59 9.36 -6.79
C LEU A 41 -2.10 8.95 -5.40
N THR A 42 -1.14 9.70 -4.85
CA THR A 42 -0.68 9.50 -3.47
C THR A 42 -1.82 9.72 -2.48
N GLY A 43 -2.56 10.81 -2.63
CA GLY A 43 -3.76 11.10 -1.84
C GLY A 43 -4.84 10.02 -1.98
N PHE A 44 -5.06 9.49 -3.19
CA PHE A 44 -6.02 8.42 -3.44
C PHE A 44 -5.63 7.07 -2.83
N SER A 45 -4.32 6.81 -2.69
CA SER A 45 -3.82 5.59 -2.02
C SER A 45 -4.05 5.60 -0.50
N MET A 46 -4.16 6.78 0.14
CA MET A 46 -4.34 6.92 1.58
C MET A 46 -5.63 6.27 2.11
N PRO A 47 -6.84 6.58 1.58
CA PRO A 47 -8.07 5.94 2.05
C PRO A 47 -8.04 4.43 1.81
N ILE A 48 -7.53 3.95 0.67
CA ILE A 48 -7.42 2.51 0.38
C ILE A 48 -6.61 1.77 1.46
N ALA A 49 -5.50 2.39 1.90
CA ALA A 49 -4.62 1.82 2.90
C ALA A 49 -5.19 1.88 4.33
N LEU A 50 -6.01 2.88 4.65
CA LEU A 50 -6.64 3.04 5.96
C LEU A 50 -7.90 2.17 6.09
N ASP A 51 -8.74 2.16 5.06
CA ASP A 51 -10.03 1.46 5.06
C ASP A 51 -9.86 -0.07 5.07
N SER A 52 -8.86 -0.59 4.36
CA SER A 52 -8.59 -2.03 4.29
C SER A 52 -8.34 -2.68 5.66
N PRO A 53 -7.35 -2.25 6.47
CA PRO A 53 -7.11 -2.81 7.80
C PRO A 53 -8.23 -2.48 8.80
N LEU A 54 -8.88 -1.32 8.70
CA LEU A 54 -10.05 -1.00 9.52
C LEU A 54 -11.19 -2.00 9.28
N PHE A 55 -11.51 -2.27 8.02
CA PHE A 55 -12.57 -3.22 7.65
C PHE A 55 -12.20 -4.65 8.02
N ALA A 56 -10.94 -5.06 7.79
CA ALA A 56 -10.44 -6.37 8.18
C ALA A 56 -10.53 -6.59 9.71
N LEU A 57 -10.10 -5.61 10.50
CA LEU A 57 -10.17 -5.66 11.97
C LEU A 57 -11.62 -5.65 12.46
N TRP A 58 -12.50 -4.85 11.85
CA TRP A 58 -13.92 -4.83 12.17
C TRP A 58 -14.58 -6.20 11.92
N LEU A 59 -14.22 -6.86 10.82
CA LEU A 59 -14.77 -8.16 10.42
C LEU A 59 -14.34 -9.31 11.33
N ILE A 60 -13.11 -9.26 11.86
CA ILE A 60 -12.56 -10.29 12.76
C ILE A 60 -12.81 -10.01 14.24
N ARG A 61 -13.45 -8.88 14.58
CA ARG A 61 -13.77 -8.49 15.96
C ARG A 61 -14.66 -9.53 16.64
N ALA A 62 -14.05 -10.42 17.41
CA ALA A 62 -14.75 -11.48 18.14
C ALA A 62 -13.93 -11.92 19.36
N GLU A 63 -14.60 -12.33 20.44
CA GLU A 63 -13.92 -12.88 21.63
C GLU A 63 -13.14 -14.17 21.35
N LYS A 64 -13.56 -14.95 20.35
CA LYS A 64 -12.89 -16.22 19.97
C LYS A 64 -12.40 -16.16 18.52
N LEU A 65 -11.08 -16.06 18.36
CA LEU A 65 -10.39 -16.16 17.07
C LEU A 65 -10.44 -17.60 16.55
N ARG A 66 -11.47 -17.93 15.77
CA ARG A 66 -11.52 -19.17 14.98
C ARG A 66 -10.96 -18.92 13.58
N LEU A 67 -10.22 -19.89 13.03
CA LEU A 67 -9.62 -19.84 11.69
C LEU A 67 -10.65 -19.45 10.59
N ARG A 68 -11.90 -19.92 10.73
CA ARG A 68 -13.02 -19.60 9.83
C ARG A 68 -13.36 -18.10 9.76
N ARG A 69 -13.03 -17.31 10.79
CA ARG A 69 -13.23 -15.84 10.80
C ARG A 69 -12.00 -15.07 10.33
N LEU A 70 -10.81 -15.67 10.36
CA LEU A 70 -9.60 -15.05 9.81
C LEU A 70 -9.60 -15.03 8.28
N LEU A 71 -10.17 -16.06 7.64
CA LEU A 71 -10.32 -16.14 6.18
C LEU A 71 -10.93 -14.86 5.57
N PRO A 72 -12.11 -14.39 6.03
CA PRO A 72 -12.68 -13.12 5.56
C PRO A 72 -11.75 -11.91 5.72
N GLY A 73 -11.07 -11.78 6.86
CA GLY A 73 -10.14 -10.68 7.11
C GLY A 73 -8.97 -10.66 6.13
N VAL A 74 -8.38 -11.83 5.85
CA VAL A 74 -7.31 -11.99 4.85
C VAL A 74 -7.80 -11.67 3.44
N LEU A 75 -9.02 -12.09 3.10
CA LEU A 75 -9.63 -11.85 1.79
C LEU A 75 -9.90 -10.37 1.53
N VAL A 76 -10.15 -9.56 2.56
CA VAL A 76 -10.27 -8.10 2.40
C VAL A 76 -8.91 -7.43 2.42
N MET A 77 -8.03 -7.84 3.34
CA MET A 77 -6.78 -7.12 3.58
C MET A 77 -5.78 -7.27 2.43
N ARG A 78 -5.68 -8.46 1.82
CA ARG A 78 -4.77 -8.74 0.69
C ARG A 78 -5.05 -7.86 -0.55
N PRO A 79 -6.28 -7.82 -1.09
CA PRO A 79 -6.57 -6.96 -2.24
C PRO A 79 -6.44 -5.48 -1.90
N GLY A 80 -6.75 -5.05 -0.66
CA GLY A 80 -6.54 -3.66 -0.25
C GLY A 80 -5.06 -3.26 -0.26
N ILE A 81 -4.17 -4.10 0.28
CA ILE A 81 -2.71 -3.87 0.25
C ILE A 81 -2.21 -3.88 -1.20
N SER A 82 -2.68 -4.82 -2.02
CA SER A 82 -2.28 -4.90 -3.43
C SER A 82 -2.74 -3.67 -4.22
N ALA A 83 -3.98 -3.22 -4.02
CA ALA A 83 -4.52 -2.03 -4.66
C ALA A 83 -3.73 -0.78 -4.24
N MET A 84 -3.44 -0.62 -2.95
CA MET A 84 -2.58 0.45 -2.45
C MET A 84 -1.20 0.42 -3.10
N HIS A 85 -0.56 -0.76 -3.15
CA HIS A 85 0.76 -0.92 -3.73
C HIS A 85 0.80 -0.54 -5.21
N TYR A 86 -0.15 -1.00 -6.01
CA TYR A 86 -0.21 -0.65 -7.43
C TYR A 86 -0.56 0.83 -7.64
N THR A 87 -1.45 1.39 -6.82
CA THR A 87 -1.82 2.81 -6.90
C THR A 87 -0.63 3.70 -6.54
N GLY A 88 0.14 3.36 -5.51
CA GLY A 88 1.33 4.09 -5.10
C GLY A 88 2.49 3.93 -6.10
N MET A 89 2.64 2.77 -6.74
CA MET A 89 3.56 2.63 -7.86
C MET A 89 3.12 3.41 -9.10
N ALA A 90 1.82 3.48 -9.40
CA ALA A 90 1.30 4.31 -10.49
C ALA A 90 1.49 5.82 -10.24
N ALA A 91 1.65 6.23 -8.97
CA ALA A 91 1.97 7.59 -8.60
C ALA A 91 3.44 7.97 -8.91
N LEU A 92 4.32 6.98 -9.14
CA LEU A 92 5.71 7.24 -9.51
C LEU A 92 5.80 7.79 -10.93
N GLN A 93 6.26 9.02 -11.04
CA GLN A 93 6.63 9.63 -12.32
C GLN A 93 8.13 9.44 -12.52
N PHE A 94 8.50 8.60 -13.49
CA PHE A 94 9.89 8.43 -13.91
C PHE A 94 10.29 9.55 -14.87
N ALA A 95 11.30 10.34 -14.48
CA ALA A 95 11.81 11.44 -15.31
C ALA A 95 12.76 10.98 -16.43
N SER A 96 13.16 9.71 -16.45
CA SER A 96 14.09 9.19 -17.46
C SER A 96 13.34 8.57 -18.64
N LEU A 97 13.53 9.17 -19.82
CA LEU A 97 13.22 8.51 -21.08
C LEU A 97 14.20 7.34 -21.25
N ILE A 98 13.68 6.15 -21.56
CA ILE A 98 14.51 5.02 -21.97
C ILE A 98 15.17 5.41 -23.30
N VAL A 99 16.43 5.82 -23.25
CA VAL A 99 17.22 6.11 -24.45
C VAL A 99 17.74 4.78 -24.98
N TRP A 100 17.03 4.24 -25.95
CA TRP A 100 17.46 3.03 -26.67
C TRP A 100 18.67 3.35 -27.54
N ASN A 101 19.78 2.64 -27.33
CA ASN A 101 20.92 2.72 -28.21
C ASN A 101 20.76 1.69 -29.33
N ASN A 102 20.33 2.17 -30.50
CA ASN A 102 20.06 1.33 -31.68
C ASN A 102 21.26 0.49 -32.13
N ALA A 103 22.50 0.90 -31.82
CA ALA A 103 23.70 0.14 -32.19
C ALA A 103 23.83 -1.16 -31.38
N TRP A 104 23.51 -1.13 -30.09
CA TRP A 104 23.52 -2.32 -29.25
C TRP A 104 22.39 -3.30 -29.60
N ILE A 105 21.23 -2.75 -29.99
CA ILE A 105 20.08 -3.55 -30.45
C ILE A 105 20.37 -4.24 -31.78
N ALA A 106 21.10 -3.58 -32.68
CA ALA A 106 21.48 -4.17 -33.97
C ALA A 106 22.58 -5.24 -33.85
N LEU A 107 23.34 -5.23 -32.75
CA LEU A 107 24.44 -6.17 -32.50
C LEU A 107 24.00 -7.43 -31.75
N SER A 108 22.96 -7.33 -30.90
CA SER A 108 22.37 -8.45 -30.14
C SER A 108 21.43 -9.30 -30.98
#